data_AF-X1T2I9-F1
#
_entry.id   AF-X1T2I9-F1
#
_cell.length_a   1.000
_cell.length_b   1.000
_cell.length_c   1.000
_cell.angle_alpha   90.00
_cell.angle_beta   90.00
_cell.angle_gamma   90.00
#
_symmetry.space_group_name_H-M   'P 1'
#
loop_
_entity.id
_entity.type
_entity.pdbx_description
1 polymer ?
#
loop_
_entity_poly.entity_id
_entity_poly.type
_entity_poly.pdbx_seq_one_letter_code
_entity_poly.pdbx_strand_id
1 'polypeptide(L)'
;NRLLNVSRNLKETYEGERPDLTDQSRSGYSMALASILTSYDFFTDEDIIKIMIAQPRGKLRENTPEYLIYTLKKAKGSHTPVEAEELPEEIELPKEVKLEEVSQEKLNALLEEAIPDRGFLRDYIDIFSEITDTPKSFLFWGAMTTLSTILGKNCFVDWDIRKLYPNIWSVFLAPSGFRKGTAIDIPVKLLWNIDTDLLLPSIGSEEGLTKALDVGKSGGRETGFIRWQEFAKILKSWNTRGSWIASQEFFINLWDSKPFKKKLSKEE
;
A
#
# COMPACT_ATOMS: atom_id res chain seq x y z
N ASN A 1 2.16 9.89 -13.08
CA ASN A 1 1.17 10.92 -13.48
C ASN A 1 1.51 12.34 -13.06
N ARG A 2 1.79 12.67 -11.79
CA ARG A 2 2.17 14.05 -11.40
C ARG A 2 3.42 14.59 -12.13
N LEU A 3 4.48 13.79 -12.26
CA LEU A 3 5.74 14.16 -12.96
C LEU A 3 5.58 14.44 -14.46
N LEU A 4 4.72 13.68 -15.15
CA LEU A 4 4.44 13.86 -16.58
C LEU A 4 3.69 15.19 -16.86
N ASN A 5 3.08 15.82 -15.85
CA ASN A 5 2.40 17.09 -16.03
C ASN A 5 3.30 18.31 -15.79
N VAL A 6 4.54 18.10 -15.31
CA VAL A 6 5.49 19.18 -14.97
C VAL A 6 6.43 19.51 -16.14
N SER A 7 6.78 18.52 -16.96
CA SER A 7 7.67 18.69 -18.10
C SER A 7 7.03 18.17 -19.38
N ARG A 8 6.75 19.10 -20.32
CA ARG A 8 6.21 18.80 -21.64
C ARG A 8 7.07 17.78 -22.39
N ASN A 9 8.39 17.97 -22.37
CA ASN A 9 9.33 17.08 -23.06
C ASN A 9 9.37 15.69 -22.43
N LEU A 10 9.26 15.57 -21.10
CA LEU A 10 9.20 14.28 -20.41
C LEU A 10 7.93 13.53 -20.77
N LYS A 11 6.79 14.23 -20.83
CA LYS A 11 5.49 13.68 -21.22
C LYS A 11 5.50 13.17 -22.66
N GLU A 12 5.88 14.03 -23.59
CA GLU A 12 5.92 13.74 -25.02
C GLU A 12 6.89 12.58 -25.31
N THR A 13 8.03 12.53 -24.61
CA THR A 13 8.99 11.40 -24.72
C THR A 13 8.41 10.09 -24.15
N TYR A 14 7.74 10.15 -23.00
CA TYR A 14 7.12 8.98 -22.38
C TYR A 14 5.96 8.41 -23.23
N GLU A 15 5.14 9.28 -23.80
CA GLU A 15 4.00 8.91 -24.67
C GLU A 15 4.46 8.46 -26.07
N GLY A 16 5.73 8.72 -26.43
CA GLY A 16 6.28 8.38 -27.74
C GLY A 16 5.73 9.26 -28.85
N GLU A 17 5.51 10.54 -28.55
CA GLU A 17 4.96 11.58 -29.42
C GLU A 17 5.79 12.86 -29.26
N ARG A 18 7.06 12.81 -29.64
CA ARG A 18 8.00 13.93 -29.46
C ARG A 18 8.64 14.35 -30.79
N PRO A 19 8.08 15.35 -31.50
CA PRO A 19 8.46 15.66 -32.88
C PRO A 19 9.83 16.32 -33.02
N ASP A 20 10.42 16.85 -31.95
CA ASP A 20 11.75 17.46 -31.94
C ASP A 20 12.91 16.45 -31.83
N LEU A 21 12.62 15.17 -31.55
CA LEU A 21 13.65 14.13 -31.56
C LEU A 21 14.07 13.79 -32.99
N THR A 22 15.39 13.72 -33.23
CA THR A 22 15.94 13.27 -34.52
C THR A 22 15.63 11.80 -34.80
N ASP A 23 15.64 10.97 -33.75
CA ASP A 23 15.28 9.55 -33.82
C ASP A 23 13.86 9.34 -33.27
N GLN A 24 12.93 9.09 -34.21
CA GLN A 24 11.52 8.82 -33.94
C GLN A 24 11.23 7.31 -33.72
N SER A 25 12.26 6.47 -33.64
CA SER A 25 12.10 5.04 -33.37
C SER A 25 11.71 4.77 -31.92
N ARG A 26 11.13 3.58 -31.67
CA ARG A 26 10.82 3.11 -30.31
C ARG A 26 12.06 3.09 -29.40
N SER A 27 13.26 2.89 -29.95
CA SER A 27 14.53 2.96 -29.22
C SER A 27 14.99 4.39 -28.96
N GLY A 28 14.77 5.31 -29.91
CA GLY A 28 15.08 6.73 -29.76
C GLY A 28 14.32 7.36 -28.60
N TYR A 29 13.02 7.07 -28.50
CA TYR A 29 12.18 7.50 -27.38
C TYR A 29 12.65 6.96 -26.03
N SER A 30 13.11 5.72 -25.99
CA SER A 30 13.60 5.09 -24.77
C SER A 30 14.94 5.65 -24.30
N MET A 31 15.86 5.94 -25.22
CA MET A 31 17.13 6.62 -24.93
C MET A 31 16.91 8.05 -24.44
N ALA A 32 16.02 8.80 -25.11
CA ALA A 32 15.68 10.16 -24.71
C ALA A 32 15.03 10.19 -23.32
N LEU A 33 14.16 9.21 -23.02
CA LEU A 33 13.52 9.08 -21.71
C LEU A 33 14.56 8.81 -20.62
N ALA A 34 15.47 7.86 -20.86
CA ALA A 34 16.56 7.55 -19.93
C ALA A 34 17.42 8.78 -19.64
N SER A 35 17.84 9.52 -20.66
CA SER A 35 18.68 10.72 -20.53
C SER A 35 18.02 11.84 -19.72
N ILE A 36 16.73 12.09 -19.97
CA ILE A 36 15.96 13.07 -19.20
C ILE A 36 15.87 12.64 -17.73
N LEU A 37 15.55 11.37 -17.48
CA LEU A 37 15.39 10.87 -16.12
C LEU A 37 16.71 10.88 -15.33
N THR A 38 17.84 10.56 -15.98
CA THR A 38 19.17 10.64 -15.36
C THR A 38 19.61 12.07 -15.06
N SER A 39 19.06 13.07 -15.75
CA SER A 39 19.34 14.48 -15.46
C SER A 39 18.68 14.99 -14.16
N TYR A 40 17.68 14.25 -13.66
CA TYR A 40 17.06 14.56 -12.38
C TYR A 40 17.77 13.81 -11.26
N ASP A 41 18.34 14.54 -10.30
CA ASP A 41 19.03 13.98 -9.13
C ASP A 41 18.08 13.33 -8.08
N PHE A 42 16.87 12.99 -8.51
CA PHE A 42 15.81 12.47 -7.65
C PHE A 42 15.50 10.98 -7.89
N PHE A 43 15.79 10.45 -9.09
CA PHE A 43 15.45 9.07 -9.42
C PHE A 43 16.64 8.14 -9.22
N THR A 44 16.39 7.02 -8.55
CA THR A 44 17.37 5.94 -8.50
C THR A 44 17.39 5.19 -9.83
N ASP A 45 18.47 4.45 -10.11
CA ASP A 45 18.60 3.64 -11.33
C ASP A 45 17.44 2.65 -11.49
N GLU A 46 16.99 2.10 -10.37
CA GLU A 46 15.84 1.20 -10.31
C GLU A 46 14.53 1.91 -10.69
N ASP A 47 14.32 3.14 -10.23
CA ASP A 47 13.16 3.94 -10.60
C ASP A 47 13.16 4.28 -12.10
N ILE A 48 14.32 4.64 -12.64
CA ILE A 48 14.47 4.98 -14.06
C ILE A 48 14.16 3.76 -14.93
N ILE A 49 14.68 2.59 -14.56
CA ILE A 49 14.40 1.32 -15.25
C ILE A 49 12.90 0.98 -15.20
N LYS A 50 12.25 1.11 -14.03
CA LYS A 50 10.81 0.86 -13.88
C LYS A 50 9.99 1.81 -14.76
N ILE A 51 10.36 3.08 -14.85
CA ILE A 51 9.70 4.07 -15.71
C ILE A 51 9.90 3.73 -17.20
N MET A 52 11.09 3.29 -17.58
CA MET A 52 11.42 2.87 -18.94
C MET A 52 10.63 1.62 -19.38
N ILE A 53 10.42 0.66 -18.48
CA ILE A 53 9.55 -0.51 -18.72
C ILE A 53 8.08 -0.07 -18.84
N ALA A 54 7.65 0.90 -18.03
CA ALA A 54 6.28 1.37 -18.06
C ALA A 54 5.93 2.16 -19.34
N GLN A 55 6.92 2.62 -20.12
CA GLN A 55 6.76 3.41 -21.33
C GLN A 55 5.83 2.73 -22.36
N PRO A 56 4.67 3.33 -22.72
CA PRO A 56 3.67 2.71 -23.58
C PRO A 56 4.15 2.38 -25.00
N ARG A 57 5.03 3.23 -25.57
CA ARG A 57 5.57 3.09 -26.94
C ARG A 57 7.07 2.85 -26.98
N GLY A 58 7.69 2.57 -25.83
CA GLY A 58 9.12 2.25 -25.76
C GLY A 58 9.40 0.86 -26.31
N LYS A 59 10.56 0.67 -26.93
CA LYS A 59 11.03 -0.68 -27.32
C LYS A 59 11.27 -1.55 -26.09
N LEU A 60 11.53 -0.90 -24.95
CA LEU A 60 12.08 -1.45 -23.72
C LEU A 60 11.19 -2.42 -22.94
N ARG A 61 9.88 -2.48 -23.21
CA ARG A 61 9.00 -3.54 -22.68
C ARG A 61 9.35 -4.93 -23.18
N GLU A 62 9.94 -4.99 -24.37
CA GLU A 62 10.29 -6.23 -25.08
C GLU A 62 11.78 -6.57 -24.93
N ASN A 63 12.55 -5.72 -24.23
CA ASN A 63 13.99 -5.87 -24.09
C ASN A 63 14.34 -6.54 -22.76
N THR A 64 15.50 -7.20 -22.74
CA THR A 64 16.00 -7.86 -21.54
C THR A 64 16.43 -6.83 -20.48
N PRO A 65 16.43 -7.19 -19.19
CA PRO A 65 16.90 -6.32 -18.11
C PRO A 65 18.31 -5.76 -18.33
N GLU A 66 19.17 -6.50 -19.01
CA GLU A 66 20.55 -6.13 -19.32
C GLU A 66 20.62 -4.98 -20.33
N TYR A 67 19.70 -4.98 -21.32
CA TYR A 67 19.57 -3.89 -22.28
C TYR A 67 19.06 -2.60 -21.61
N LEU A 68 18.22 -2.70 -20.58
CA LEU A 68 17.75 -1.55 -19.80
C LEU A 68 18.90 -0.88 -19.04
N ILE A 69 19.75 -1.69 -18.41
CA ILE A 69 20.94 -1.22 -17.68
C ILE A 69 21.96 -0.62 -18.64
N TYR A 70 22.19 -1.22 -19.80
CA TYR A 70 23.04 -0.65 -20.85
C TYR A 70 22.54 0.72 -21.31
N THR A 71 21.23 0.82 -21.58
CA THR A 71 20.58 2.07 -22.02
C THR A 71 20.74 3.17 -20.96
N LEU A 72 20.58 2.81 -19.68
CA LEU A 72 20.79 3.71 -18.55
C LEU A 72 22.25 4.17 -18.42
N LYS A 73 23.21 3.24 -18.48
CA LYS A 73 24.65 3.56 -18.40
C LYS A 73 25.10 4.45 -19.55
N LYS A 74 24.57 4.21 -20.75
CA LYS A 74 24.79 5.04 -21.94
C LYS A 74 24.20 6.44 -21.75
N ALA A 75 23.01 6.55 -21.17
CA ALA A 75 22.37 7.83 -20.85
C ALA A 75 23.17 8.64 -19.81
N LYS A 76 23.86 7.98 -18.86
CA LYS A 76 24.74 8.60 -17.87
C LYS A 76 26.11 9.03 -18.40
N GLY A 77 26.44 8.75 -19.67
CA GLY A 77 27.69 9.18 -20.29
C GLY A 77 28.93 8.32 -19.97
N SER A 78 28.76 7.12 -19.39
CA SER A 78 29.86 6.17 -19.19
C SER A 78 30.03 5.31 -20.45
N HIS A 79 31.06 5.56 -21.26
CA HIS A 79 31.34 4.75 -22.46
C HIS A 79 32.75 4.18 -22.43
N THR A 80 32.84 2.86 -22.36
CA THR A 80 33.84 2.11 -23.13
C THR A 80 33.04 1.18 -24.05
N PRO A 81 33.34 1.08 -25.35
CA PRO A 81 32.63 0.16 -26.22
C PRO A 81 33.06 -1.26 -25.88
N VAL A 82 32.11 -2.13 -25.56
CA VAL A 82 32.36 -3.58 -25.48
C VAL A 82 31.91 -4.16 -26.83
N GLU A 83 32.84 -4.78 -27.54
CA GLU A 83 32.56 -5.44 -28.82
C GLU A 83 31.56 -6.58 -28.61
N ALA A 84 30.71 -6.81 -29.61
CA ALA A 84 29.55 -7.71 -29.52
C ALA A 84 29.90 -9.19 -29.21
N GLU A 85 31.19 -9.55 -29.25
CA GLU A 85 31.71 -10.89 -28.98
C GLU A 85 32.07 -11.15 -27.50
N GLU A 86 32.02 -10.13 -26.62
CA GLU A 86 32.31 -10.27 -25.17
C GLU A 86 31.06 -10.22 -24.27
N LEU A 87 29.85 -10.37 -24.83
CA LEU A 87 28.65 -10.48 -24.01
C LEU A 87 28.70 -11.81 -23.22
N PRO A 88 28.76 -11.78 -21.88
CA PRO A 88 28.73 -13.01 -21.09
C PRO A 88 27.42 -13.74 -21.35
N GLU A 89 27.51 -15.03 -21.68
CA GLU A 89 26.36 -15.94 -21.69
C GLU A 89 25.75 -15.93 -20.29
N GLU A 90 24.49 -15.49 -20.19
CA GLU A 90 23.66 -15.43 -18.98
C GLU A 90 24.27 -14.68 -17.79
N ILE A 91 23.91 -13.41 -17.65
CA ILE A 91 23.91 -12.77 -16.33
C ILE A 91 22.71 -13.33 -15.56
N GLU A 92 22.95 -14.19 -14.57
CA GLU A 92 21.92 -14.63 -13.63
C GLU A 92 21.20 -13.39 -13.08
N LEU A 93 19.90 -13.26 -13.39
CA LEU A 93 18.98 -12.35 -12.70
C LEU A 93 19.28 -12.42 -11.20
N PRO A 94 19.24 -11.29 -10.45
CA PRO A 94 19.44 -11.32 -9.01
C PRO A 94 18.54 -12.43 -8.47
N LYS A 95 19.18 -13.48 -7.95
CA LYS A 95 18.50 -14.67 -7.42
C LYS A 95 17.38 -14.13 -6.56
N GLU A 96 16.17 -14.50 -6.97
CA GLU A 96 14.89 -14.32 -6.27
C GLU A 96 15.20 -13.94 -4.83
N VAL A 97 14.93 -12.69 -4.42
CA VAL A 97 15.17 -12.24 -3.05
C VAL A 97 14.61 -13.35 -2.20
N LYS A 98 15.50 -14.14 -1.57
CA LYS A 98 15.07 -15.20 -0.69
C LYS A 98 14.42 -14.44 0.44
N LEU A 99 13.11 -14.26 0.34
CA LEU A 99 12.27 -13.88 1.45
C LEU A 99 12.70 -14.89 2.50
N GLU A 100 13.43 -14.43 3.52
CA GLU A 100 13.78 -15.30 4.63
C GLU A 100 12.47 -15.96 5.03
N GLU A 101 12.40 -17.28 4.89
CA GLU A 101 11.20 -18.00 5.28
C GLU A 101 11.02 -17.68 6.75
N VAL A 102 9.99 -16.88 7.04
CA VAL A 102 9.65 -16.53 8.41
C VAL A 102 9.20 -17.83 9.05
N SER A 103 10.11 -18.44 9.83
CA SER A 103 9.78 -19.65 10.57
C SER A 103 8.57 -19.35 11.46
N GLN A 104 7.52 -20.15 11.30
CA GLN A 104 6.30 -20.03 12.11
C GLN A 104 6.61 -20.21 13.59
N GLU A 105 7.63 -21.00 13.94
CA GLU A 105 8.07 -21.20 15.31
C GLU A 105 8.65 -19.91 15.90
N LYS A 106 9.50 -19.21 15.13
CA LYS A 106 10.05 -17.91 15.53
C LYS A 106 8.95 -16.87 15.67
N LEU A 107 7.98 -16.85 14.75
CA LEU A 107 6.85 -15.95 14.83
C LEU A 107 5.98 -16.23 16.07
N ASN A 108 5.71 -17.50 16.35
CA ASN A 108 4.96 -17.90 17.54
C ASN A 108 5.69 -17.51 18.82
N ALA A 109 7.02 -17.70 18.89
CA ALA A 109 7.80 -17.28 20.05
C ALA A 109 7.73 -15.77 20.29
N LEU A 110 7.86 -14.95 19.23
CA LEU A 110 7.73 -13.50 19.31
C LEU A 110 6.31 -13.07 19.71
N LEU A 111 5.29 -13.79 19.24
CA LEU A 111 3.91 -13.53 19.64
C LEU A 111 3.70 -13.84 21.12
N GLU A 112 4.17 -14.98 21.62
CA GLU A 112 4.04 -15.33 23.04
C GLU A 112 4.76 -14.33 23.94
N GLU A 113 5.90 -13.79 23.52
CA GLU A 113 6.61 -12.71 24.22
C GLU A 113 5.82 -11.39 24.20
N ALA A 114 5.16 -11.07 23.08
CA ALA A 114 4.39 -9.84 22.92
C ALA A 114 3.02 -9.87 23.63
N ILE A 115 2.45 -11.06 23.85
CA ILE A 115 1.14 -11.22 24.48
C ILE A 115 1.31 -11.18 26.00
N PRO A 116 0.64 -10.26 26.72
CA PRO A 116 0.66 -10.24 28.18
C PRO A 116 0.19 -11.55 28.79
N ASP A 117 0.65 -11.89 30.00
CA ASP A 117 0.24 -13.15 30.68
C ASP A 117 -1.25 -13.21 31.06
N ARG A 118 -1.97 -12.07 31.01
CA ARG A 118 -3.37 -11.98 31.44
C ARG A 118 -4.13 -10.86 30.72
N GLY A 119 -5.46 -10.93 30.80
CA GLY A 119 -6.37 -9.91 30.31
C GLY A 119 -6.83 -10.18 28.88
N PHE A 120 -7.55 -9.21 28.31
CA PHE A 120 -8.29 -9.39 27.06
C PHE A 120 -7.48 -10.03 25.93
N LEU A 121 -6.23 -9.60 25.71
CA LEU A 121 -5.43 -10.10 24.60
C LEU A 121 -5.07 -11.59 24.76
N ARG A 122 -4.73 -12.00 25.99
CA ARG A 122 -4.44 -13.41 26.32
C ARG A 122 -5.70 -14.26 26.18
N ASP A 123 -6.77 -13.85 26.85
CA ASP A 123 -8.05 -14.57 26.87
C ASP A 123 -8.61 -14.73 25.45
N TYR A 124 -8.55 -13.68 24.64
CA TYR A 124 -9.00 -13.71 23.25
C TYR A 124 -8.22 -14.76 22.45
N ILE A 125 -6.88 -14.73 22.52
CA ILE A 125 -6.04 -15.61 21.71
C ILE A 125 -6.23 -17.06 22.14
N ASP A 126 -6.25 -17.33 23.45
CA ASP A 126 -6.43 -18.68 23.97
C ASP A 126 -7.79 -19.26 23.56
N ILE A 127 -8.89 -18.53 23.80
CA ILE A 127 -10.25 -18.97 23.43
C ILE A 127 -10.38 -19.22 21.93
N PHE A 128 -9.95 -18.27 21.09
CA PHE A 128 -10.17 -18.39 19.65
C PHE A 128 -9.18 -19.32 18.96
N SER A 129 -8.02 -19.58 19.56
CA SER A 129 -7.09 -20.61 19.08
C SER A 129 -7.55 -22.02 19.44
N GLU A 130 -8.33 -22.19 20.52
CA GLU A 130 -8.90 -23.49 20.89
C GLU A 130 -10.08 -23.87 19.97
N ILE A 131 -10.94 -22.92 19.63
CA ILE A 131 -12.16 -23.20 18.86
C ILE A 131 -12.02 -22.98 17.34
N THR A 132 -10.86 -22.49 16.86
CA THR A 132 -10.63 -22.25 15.44
C THR A 132 -9.22 -22.63 14.99
N ASP A 133 -9.09 -23.10 13.75
CA ASP A 133 -7.78 -23.35 13.10
C ASP A 133 -7.11 -22.05 12.57
N THR A 134 -7.43 -20.89 13.15
CA THR A 134 -6.91 -19.61 12.69
C THR A 134 -5.50 -19.40 13.25
N PRO A 135 -4.52 -18.99 12.43
CA PRO A 135 -3.17 -18.68 12.93
C PRO A 135 -3.19 -17.65 14.07
N LYS A 136 -2.42 -17.88 15.13
CA LYS A 136 -2.34 -16.98 16.29
C LYS A 136 -1.97 -15.54 15.89
N SER A 137 -1.15 -15.36 14.87
CA SER A 137 -0.82 -14.03 14.32
C SER A 137 -2.05 -13.26 13.84
N PHE A 138 -3.00 -13.93 13.18
CA PHE A 138 -4.23 -13.30 12.72
C PHE A 138 -5.17 -12.99 13.89
N LEU A 139 -5.24 -13.89 14.87
CA LEU A 139 -6.01 -13.67 16.10
C LEU A 139 -5.46 -12.48 16.89
N PHE A 140 -4.14 -12.38 17.05
CA PHE A 140 -3.48 -11.28 17.72
C PHE A 140 -3.83 -9.93 17.09
N TRP A 141 -3.68 -9.80 15.77
CA TRP A 141 -4.02 -8.56 15.07
C TRP A 141 -5.53 -8.28 15.05
N GLY A 142 -6.38 -9.32 15.03
CA GLY A 142 -7.82 -9.19 15.22
C GLY A 142 -8.18 -8.63 16.60
N ALA A 143 -7.53 -9.11 17.65
CA ALA A 143 -7.69 -8.61 19.02
C ALA A 143 -7.19 -7.17 19.16
N MET A 144 -6.01 -6.86 18.60
CA MET A 144 -5.42 -5.53 18.64
C MET A 144 -6.31 -4.49 17.93
N THR A 145 -6.84 -4.81 16.75
CA THR A 145 -7.78 -3.92 16.04
C THR A 145 -9.10 -3.75 16.80
N THR A 146 -9.60 -4.79 17.46
CA THR A 146 -10.77 -4.72 18.33
C THR A 146 -10.52 -3.77 19.52
N LEU A 147 -9.40 -3.93 20.22
CA LEU A 147 -9.01 -3.05 21.33
C LEU A 147 -8.82 -1.61 20.88
N SER A 148 -8.11 -1.40 19.78
CA SER A 148 -7.91 -0.09 19.15
C SER A 148 -9.24 0.62 18.89
N THR A 149 -10.23 -0.11 18.37
CA THR A 149 -11.58 0.43 18.10
C THR A 149 -12.30 0.84 19.38
N ILE A 150 -12.29 -0.02 20.39
CA ILE A 150 -13.01 0.22 21.66
C ILE A 150 -12.36 1.34 22.47
N LEU A 151 -11.03 1.34 22.57
CA LEU A 151 -10.29 2.35 23.32
C LEU A 151 -10.34 3.70 22.62
N GLY A 152 -10.22 3.71 21.30
CA GLY A 152 -10.34 4.92 20.51
C GLY A 152 -9.43 6.04 21.00
N LYS A 153 -9.97 7.25 21.12
CA LYS A 153 -9.23 8.42 21.63
C LYS A 153 -9.07 8.48 23.15
N ASN A 154 -9.63 7.52 23.90
CA ASN A 154 -9.47 7.45 25.35
C ASN A 154 -8.12 6.87 25.78
N CYS A 155 -7.41 6.21 24.85
CA CYS A 155 -6.04 5.75 25.05
C CYS A 155 -5.13 6.52 24.08
N PHE A 156 -4.08 7.14 24.60
CA PHE A 156 -3.12 7.86 23.77
C PHE A 156 -1.74 7.90 24.44
N VAL A 157 -0.72 8.06 23.60
CA VAL A 157 0.63 8.43 24.03
C VAL A 157 0.85 9.89 23.64
N ASP A 158 1.30 10.70 24.59
CA ASP A 158 1.71 12.07 24.30
C ASP A 158 3.03 12.04 23.49
N TRP A 159 2.95 12.49 22.25
CA TRP A 159 4.07 12.53 21.30
C TRP A 159 4.35 13.98 20.90
N ASP A 160 5.13 14.66 21.74
CA ASP A 160 5.53 16.06 21.54
C ASP A 160 4.32 16.96 21.23
N ILE A 161 4.16 17.39 19.98
CA ILE A 161 3.07 18.28 19.54
C ILE A 161 1.73 17.58 19.24
N ARG A 162 1.63 16.25 19.37
CA ARG A 162 0.41 15.50 19.03
C ARG A 162 0.16 14.32 19.97
N LYS A 163 -1.09 13.86 20.00
CA LYS A 163 -1.46 12.59 20.65
C LYS A 163 -1.40 11.47 19.63
N LEU A 164 -0.72 10.38 19.97
CA LEU A 164 -0.75 9.13 19.21
C LEU A 164 -1.84 8.24 19.76
N TYR A 165 -2.86 8.02 18.95
CA TYR A 165 -3.96 7.12 19.25
C TYR A 165 -3.66 5.72 18.72
N PRO A 166 -4.19 4.65 19.34
CA PRO A 166 -4.13 3.31 18.79
C PRO A 166 -5.05 3.26 17.56
N ASN A 167 -4.56 3.70 16.40
CA ASN A 167 -5.22 3.60 15.11
C ASN A 167 -4.60 2.43 14.33
N ILE A 168 -5.14 1.23 14.54
CA ILE A 168 -4.53 0.00 13.99
C ILE A 168 -5.24 -0.39 12.69
N TRP A 169 -4.45 -0.56 11.65
CA TRP A 169 -4.88 -1.06 10.35
C TRP A 169 -4.19 -2.39 10.12
N SER A 170 -4.97 -3.42 9.80
CA SER A 170 -4.44 -4.77 9.61
C SER A 170 -4.94 -5.36 8.30
N VAL A 171 -4.01 -5.92 7.53
CA VAL A 171 -4.30 -6.63 6.29
C VAL A 171 -3.78 -8.06 6.42
N PHE A 172 -4.66 -9.04 6.33
CA PHE A 172 -4.29 -10.45 6.37
C PHE A 172 -3.99 -10.98 4.97
N LEU A 173 -2.73 -11.36 4.76
CA LEU A 173 -2.23 -11.94 3.52
C LEU A 173 -1.91 -13.42 3.76
N ALA A 174 -2.60 -14.30 3.02
CA ALA A 174 -2.34 -15.73 3.00
C ALA A 174 -3.03 -16.37 1.79
N PRO A 175 -2.63 -17.59 1.39
CA PRO A 175 -3.35 -18.37 0.40
C PRO A 175 -4.82 -18.56 0.76
N SER A 176 -5.66 -18.91 -0.23
CA SER A 176 -7.06 -19.27 0.04
C SER A 176 -7.13 -20.44 1.03
N GLY A 177 -8.18 -20.50 1.86
CA GLY A 177 -8.36 -21.57 2.86
C GLY A 177 -7.68 -21.34 4.22
N PHE A 178 -6.74 -20.38 4.35
CA PHE A 178 -6.03 -20.07 5.61
C PHE A 178 -6.86 -19.32 6.68
N ARG A 179 -8.19 -19.53 6.71
CA ARG A 179 -9.11 -18.98 7.74
C ARG A 179 -9.02 -17.45 8.00
N LYS A 180 -8.49 -16.68 7.05
CA LYS A 180 -8.43 -15.19 7.11
C LYS A 180 -9.79 -14.57 7.40
N GLY A 181 -10.85 -15.11 6.80
CA GLY A 181 -12.22 -14.64 7.02
C GLY A 181 -12.64 -14.78 8.47
N THR A 182 -12.30 -15.89 9.12
CA THR A 182 -12.57 -16.13 10.54
C THR A 182 -11.92 -15.06 11.41
N ALA A 183 -10.64 -14.76 11.18
CA ALA A 183 -9.91 -13.71 11.91
C ALA A 183 -10.52 -12.31 11.75
N ILE A 184 -11.13 -12.02 10.60
CA ILE A 184 -11.82 -10.74 10.35
C ILE A 184 -13.20 -10.73 11.00
N ASP A 185 -13.89 -11.87 11.00
CA ASP A 185 -15.27 -11.97 11.45
C ASP A 185 -15.41 -12.00 12.97
N ILE A 186 -14.40 -12.51 13.70
CA ILE A 186 -14.40 -12.52 15.16
C ILE A 186 -14.47 -11.09 15.72
N PRO A 187 -13.57 -10.14 15.37
CA PRO A 187 -13.68 -8.73 15.75
C PRO A 187 -15.04 -8.12 15.45
N VAL A 188 -15.56 -8.36 14.23
CA VAL A 188 -16.86 -7.83 13.80
C VAL A 188 -17.98 -8.32 14.70
N LYS A 189 -18.01 -9.62 15.02
CA LYS A 189 -19.04 -10.22 15.89
C LYS A 189 -18.94 -9.71 17.33
N LEU A 190 -17.73 -9.53 17.85
CA LEU A 190 -17.53 -8.97 19.19
C LEU A 190 -18.00 -7.53 19.25
N LEU A 191 -17.55 -6.70 18.30
CA LEU A 191 -17.97 -5.30 18.22
C LEU A 191 -19.48 -5.17 18.03
N TRP A 192 -20.10 -6.03 17.21
CA TRP A 192 -21.56 -6.06 17.05
C TRP A 192 -22.30 -6.26 18.38
N ASN A 193 -21.77 -7.13 19.25
CA ASN A 193 -22.37 -7.41 20.57
C ASN A 193 -22.10 -6.32 21.60
N ILE A 194 -21.04 -5.53 21.43
CA ILE A 194 -20.69 -4.43 22.32
C ILE A 194 -21.47 -3.18 21.92
N ASP A 195 -21.33 -2.79 20.66
CA ASP A 195 -21.89 -1.57 20.10
C ASP A 195 -21.88 -1.62 18.58
N THR A 196 -23.07 -1.73 17.98
CA THR A 196 -23.22 -1.84 16.51
C THR A 196 -22.78 -0.58 15.79
N ASP A 197 -22.79 0.59 16.44
CA ASP A 197 -22.42 1.86 15.82
C ASP A 197 -20.90 1.99 15.65
N LEU A 198 -20.11 1.13 16.29
CA LEU A 198 -18.67 1.02 16.02
C LEU A 198 -18.40 0.41 14.64
N LEU A 199 -19.35 -0.27 14.03
CA LEU A 199 -19.16 -0.93 12.73
C LEU A 199 -19.51 0.04 11.60
N LEU A 200 -18.47 0.48 10.89
CA LEU A 200 -18.62 1.40 9.78
C LEU A 200 -18.92 0.64 8.48
N PRO A 201 -19.64 1.26 7.53
CA PRO A 201 -19.93 0.66 6.24
C PRO A 201 -18.64 0.36 5.47
N SER A 202 -18.51 -0.87 4.97
CA SER A 202 -17.33 -1.39 4.26
C SER A 202 -17.10 -0.75 2.88
N ILE A 203 -18.17 -0.26 2.26
CA ILE A 203 -18.17 0.39 0.95
C ILE A 203 -18.99 1.68 1.11
N GLY A 204 -18.31 2.82 1.03
CA GLY A 204 -18.94 4.14 1.12
C GLY A 204 -18.16 5.17 0.33
N SER A 205 -18.84 6.22 -0.12
CA SER A 205 -18.16 7.44 -0.56
C SER A 205 -17.44 8.09 0.63
N GLU A 206 -16.47 8.97 0.37
CA GLU A 206 -15.84 9.79 1.40
C GLU A 206 -16.88 10.50 2.28
N GLU A 207 -17.96 11.00 1.67
CA GLU A 207 -19.07 11.66 2.36
C GLU A 207 -19.86 10.69 3.24
N GLY A 208 -20.13 9.47 2.76
CA GLY A 208 -20.82 8.45 3.54
C GLY A 208 -20.01 8.00 4.74
N LEU A 209 -18.69 7.85 4.58
CA LEU A 209 -17.79 7.46 5.67
C LEU A 209 -17.56 8.62 6.65
N THR A 210 -17.46 9.86 6.15
CA THR A 210 -17.45 11.07 6.97
C THR A 210 -18.73 11.17 7.78
N LYS A 211 -19.89 10.96 7.14
CA LYS A 211 -21.19 10.97 7.81
C LYS A 211 -21.27 9.84 8.85
N ALA A 212 -20.74 8.65 8.57
CA ALA A 212 -20.72 7.57 9.56
C ALA A 212 -19.84 7.92 10.78
N LEU A 213 -18.72 8.61 10.58
CA LEU A 213 -17.85 9.11 11.65
C LEU A 213 -18.43 10.36 12.37
N ASP A 214 -19.29 11.13 11.70
CA ASP A 214 -19.91 12.38 12.21
C ASP A 214 -21.27 12.12 12.90
N VAL A 215 -22.04 11.11 12.44
CA VAL A 215 -23.45 10.85 12.83
C VAL A 215 -23.59 9.98 14.09
N GLY A 216 -22.53 9.78 14.87
CA GLY A 216 -22.66 9.25 16.24
C GLY A 216 -23.39 10.26 17.17
N LYS A 217 -24.71 10.41 17.05
CA LYS A 217 -25.49 11.40 17.81
C LYS A 217 -25.59 11.04 19.30
N SER A 218 -25.42 12.08 20.12
CA SER A 218 -25.34 12.16 21.59
C SER A 218 -23.95 12.05 22.21
N GLY A 219 -22.89 11.89 21.40
CA GLY A 219 -21.52 11.93 21.91
C GLY A 219 -20.38 12.05 20.88
N GLY A 220 -20.66 12.10 19.57
CA GLY A 220 -19.65 12.28 18.52
C GLY A 220 -18.52 11.25 18.59
N ARG A 221 -18.73 10.05 18.04
CA ARG A 221 -17.69 9.02 18.08
C ARG A 221 -16.76 9.17 16.89
N GLU A 222 -15.59 9.73 17.14
CA GLU A 222 -14.50 9.88 16.17
C GLU A 222 -13.75 8.56 15.90
N THR A 223 -14.38 7.41 16.15
CA THR A 223 -13.77 6.07 16.20
C THR A 223 -14.71 5.04 15.58
N GLY A 224 -14.18 4.10 14.81
CA GLY A 224 -14.95 2.99 14.29
C GLY A 224 -14.09 1.95 13.58
N PHE A 225 -14.72 0.83 13.23
CA PHE A 225 -14.10 -0.34 12.61
C PHE A 225 -14.60 -0.49 11.18
N ILE A 226 -13.69 -0.46 10.23
CA ILE A 226 -13.98 -0.71 8.82
C ILE A 226 -13.54 -2.12 8.48
N ARG A 227 -14.50 -2.94 8.06
CA ARG A 227 -14.23 -4.29 7.54
C ARG A 227 -14.04 -4.24 6.03
N TRP A 228 -12.90 -4.71 5.53
CA TRP A 228 -12.71 -4.95 4.09
C TRP A 228 -12.54 -6.43 3.78
N GLN A 229 -13.19 -6.86 2.71
CA GLN A 229 -12.97 -8.16 2.08
C GLN A 229 -12.42 -7.97 0.67
N GLU A 230 -11.66 -8.95 0.20
CA GLU A 230 -11.08 -8.97 -1.14
C GLU A 230 -10.25 -7.71 -1.45
N PHE A 231 -9.30 -7.39 -0.55
CA PHE A 231 -8.46 -6.20 -0.64
C PHE A 231 -7.83 -5.97 -2.03
N ALA A 232 -7.45 -7.03 -2.74
CA ALA A 232 -6.94 -6.94 -4.10
C ALA A 232 -7.94 -6.32 -5.10
N LYS A 233 -9.25 -6.57 -4.96
CA LYS A 233 -10.29 -5.95 -5.79
C LYS A 233 -10.42 -4.46 -5.47
N ILE A 234 -10.29 -4.08 -4.20
CA ILE A 234 -10.27 -2.67 -3.77
C ILE A 234 -9.09 -1.96 -4.44
N LEU A 235 -7.88 -2.50 -4.32
CA LEU A 235 -6.68 -1.93 -4.96
C LEU A 235 -6.80 -1.84 -6.49
N LYS A 236 -7.36 -2.86 -7.14
CA LYS A 236 -7.62 -2.81 -8.59
C LYS A 236 -8.59 -1.67 -8.94
N SER A 237 -9.65 -1.48 -8.15
CA SER A 237 -10.62 -0.41 -8.38
C SER A 237 -10.02 0.99 -8.26
N TRP A 238 -8.99 1.17 -7.42
CA TRP A 238 -8.26 2.43 -7.26
C TRP A 238 -7.53 2.87 -8.53
N ASN A 239 -7.13 1.93 -9.39
CA ASN A 239 -6.43 2.21 -10.64
C ASN A 239 -7.38 2.50 -11.82
N THR A 240 -8.69 2.29 -11.66
CA THR A 240 -9.64 2.33 -12.80
C THR A 240 -10.68 3.46 -12.71
N ARG A 241 -10.98 4.01 -11.53
CA ARG A 241 -12.03 5.03 -11.36
C ARG A 241 -11.45 6.35 -10.82
N GLY A 242 -11.68 7.45 -11.54
CA GLY A 242 -11.26 8.80 -11.13
C GLY A 242 -11.87 9.29 -9.81
N SER A 243 -12.98 8.70 -9.34
CA SER A 243 -13.63 9.09 -8.08
C SER A 243 -12.88 8.67 -6.81
N TRP A 244 -11.86 7.81 -6.90
CA TRP A 244 -11.18 7.23 -5.73
C TRP A 244 -9.84 7.89 -5.36
N ILE A 245 -9.35 8.87 -6.13
CA ILE A 245 -8.18 9.67 -5.75
C ILE A 245 -8.46 10.47 -4.47
N ALA A 246 -9.66 11.06 -4.36
CA ALA A 246 -10.13 11.72 -3.14
C ALA A 246 -10.23 10.73 -1.96
N SER A 247 -10.68 9.50 -2.21
CA SER A 247 -10.72 8.44 -1.20
C SER A 247 -9.33 8.01 -0.70
N GLN A 248 -8.31 8.01 -1.56
CA GLN A 248 -6.93 7.72 -1.13
C GLN A 248 -6.41 8.77 -0.16
N GLU A 249 -6.56 10.04 -0.49
CA GLU A 249 -6.18 11.15 0.40
C GLU A 249 -6.96 11.11 1.72
N PHE A 250 -8.25 10.77 1.66
CA PHE A 250 -9.06 10.55 2.85
C PHE A 250 -8.49 9.44 3.75
N PHE A 251 -8.16 8.26 3.21
CA PHE A 251 -7.61 7.16 4.02
C PHE A 251 -6.20 7.46 4.55
N ILE A 252 -5.38 8.21 3.81
CA ILE A 252 -4.08 8.71 4.32
C ILE A 252 -4.30 9.66 5.49
N ASN A 253 -5.27 10.57 5.38
CA ASN A 253 -5.59 11.48 6.48
C ASN A 253 -6.15 10.74 7.71
N LEU A 254 -6.95 9.70 7.48
CA LEU A 254 -7.45 8.83 8.55
C LEU A 254 -6.33 8.01 9.21
N TRP A 255 -5.39 7.49 8.42
CA TRP A 255 -4.18 6.82 8.91
C TRP A 255 -3.36 7.74 9.82
N ASP A 256 -3.09 8.96 9.36
CA ASP A 256 -2.35 9.99 10.10
C ASP A 256 -3.13 10.55 11.31
N SER A 257 -4.38 10.11 11.53
CA SER A 257 -5.29 10.66 12.55
C SER A 257 -5.44 12.18 12.44
N LYS A 258 -5.35 12.73 11.21
CA LYS A 258 -5.47 14.16 10.99
C LYS A 258 -6.86 14.64 11.35
N PRO A 259 -6.99 15.82 11.99
CA PRO A 259 -8.29 16.42 12.24
C PRO A 259 -9.02 16.63 10.91
N PHE A 260 -10.19 16.03 10.77
CA PHE A 260 -11.04 16.17 9.60
C PHE A 260 -12.28 16.97 9.97
N LYS A 261 -12.50 18.11 9.30
CA LYS A 261 -13.70 18.93 9.51
C LYS A 261 -14.25 19.35 8.16
N LYS A 262 -15.19 18.57 7.63
CA LYS A 262 -15.90 18.91 6.40
C LYS A 262 -17.25 19.51 6.79
N LYS A 263 -17.52 20.76 6.39
CA LYS A 263 -18.89 21.30 6.44
C LYS A 263 -19.67 20.58 5.36
N LEU A 264 -20.62 19.73 5.76
CA LEU A 264 -21.61 19.18 4.83
C LEU A 264 -22.30 20.36 4.13
N SER A 265 -22.32 20.36 2.80
CA SER A 265 -23.20 21.27 2.07
C SER A 265 -24.63 20.95 2.47
N LYS A 266 -25.39 21.99 2.82
CA LYS A 266 -26.77 21.90 3.32
C LYS A 266 -27.57 20.81 2.60
N GLU A 267 -28.15 19.90 3.38
CA GLU A 267 -29.23 19.01 2.92
C GLU A 267 -30.39 19.92 2.46
N GLU A 268 -30.76 19.82 1.18
CA GLU A 268 -32.09 20.20 0.67
C GLU A 268 -33.09 19.09 0.99
#